data_AF-A0A397JJK6-F1
#
_entry.id   AF-A0A397JJK6-F1
#
_cell.length_a   1.000
_cell.length_b   1.000
_cell.length_c   1.000
_cell.angle_alpha   90.00
_cell.angle_beta   90.00
_cell.angle_gamma   90.00
#
_symmetry.space_group_name_H-M   'P 1'
#
loop_
_entity.id
_entity.type
_entity.pdbx_description
1 polymer ?
#
loop_
_entity_poly.entity_id
_entity_poly.type
_entity_poly.pdbx_seq_one_letter_code
_entity_poly.pdbx_strand_id
1 'polypeptide(L)'
;MADAQSRIDLSSERISKLEDADDDLLARIKKLEDADNDLKVRITKLELKLISKKNRKFQNKCIQIAMEILNEGPIIEYRPPFLNGLELDAFFRHHRIGLEVQGSQHRLHSTSWYKDIKKLEDVVNRDRLKRCICQDNGIFLLEIWFFPPPISRTGCKLSGSLSDIRKGYPNFVKYLIQPFFRTSGHVDKYFLPKK
;
A
#
# COMPACT_ATOMS: atom_id res chain seq x y z
N MET A 1 -74.05 20.30 8.94
CA MET A 1 -73.40 19.59 10.07
C MET A 1 -72.98 18.17 9.68
N ALA A 2 -73.89 17.31 9.20
CA ALA A 2 -73.56 15.92 8.84
C ALA A 2 -72.50 15.72 7.73
N ASP A 3 -72.48 16.59 6.70
CA ASP A 3 -71.50 16.52 5.60
C ASP A 3 -70.07 16.87 6.03
N ALA A 4 -69.89 17.71 7.05
CA ALA A 4 -68.57 18.08 7.55
C ALA A 4 -67.93 16.94 8.38
N GLN A 5 -68.73 16.27 9.20
CA GLN A 5 -68.25 15.17 10.05
C GLN A 5 -67.78 13.97 9.20
N SER A 6 -68.57 13.59 8.19
CA SER A 6 -68.21 12.51 7.25
C SER A 6 -66.87 12.76 6.54
N ARG A 7 -66.57 14.02 6.18
CA ARG A 7 -65.29 14.38 5.55
C ARG A 7 -64.12 14.32 6.53
N ILE A 8 -64.32 14.70 7.80
CA ILE A 8 -63.31 14.61 8.85
C ILE A 8 -62.96 13.15 9.14
N ASP A 9 -63.96 12.28 9.21
CA ASP A 9 -63.76 10.86 9.46
C ASP A 9 -62.97 10.19 8.31
N LEU A 10 -63.32 10.51 7.06
CA LEU A 10 -62.60 10.04 5.87
C LEU A 10 -61.15 10.55 5.83
N SER A 11 -60.92 11.82 6.17
CA SER A 11 -59.57 12.37 6.25
C SER A 11 -58.75 11.71 7.35
N SER A 12 -59.35 11.41 8.50
CA SER A 12 -58.68 10.73 9.62
C SER A 12 -58.26 9.31 9.23
N GLU A 13 -59.11 8.57 8.52
CA GLU A 13 -58.77 7.24 8.01
C GLU A 13 -57.62 7.29 6.98
N ARG A 14 -57.60 8.31 6.12
CA ARG A 14 -56.50 8.52 5.15
C ARG A 14 -55.18 8.87 5.84
N ILE A 15 -55.22 9.67 6.91
CA ILE A 15 -54.04 10.02 7.71
C ILE A 15 -53.46 8.77 8.35
N SER A 16 -54.28 7.96 9.02
CA SER A 16 -53.82 6.71 9.65
C SER A 16 -53.16 5.75 8.64
N LYS A 17 -53.74 5.58 7.44
CA LYS A 17 -53.12 4.75 6.38
C LYS A 17 -51.79 5.31 5.86
N LEU A 18 -51.62 6.63 5.88
CA LEU A 18 -50.37 7.29 5.49
C LEU A 18 -49.31 7.13 6.58
N GLU A 19 -49.69 7.25 7.85
CA GLU A 19 -48.79 7.02 9.00
C GLU A 19 -48.24 5.59 8.99
N ASP A 20 -49.09 4.58 8.78
CA ASP A 20 -48.67 3.18 8.66
C ASP A 20 -47.68 2.97 7.49
N ALA A 21 -47.90 3.66 6.37
CA ALA A 21 -47.03 3.58 5.20
C ALA A 21 -45.67 4.27 5.43
N ASP A 22 -45.66 5.40 6.13
CA ASP A 22 -44.43 6.10 6.50
C ASP A 22 -43.59 5.26 7.47
N ASP A 23 -44.20 4.57 8.43
CA ASP A 23 -43.51 3.66 9.34
C ASP A 23 -42.87 2.47 8.60
N ASP A 24 -43.56 1.86 7.63
CA ASP A 24 -42.98 0.80 6.78
C ASP A 24 -41.79 1.34 5.95
N LEU A 25 -41.94 2.53 5.36
CA LEU A 25 -40.87 3.17 4.60
C LEU A 25 -39.65 3.45 5.49
N LEU A 26 -39.84 3.97 6.70
CA LEU A 26 -38.76 4.21 7.66
C LEU A 26 -38.05 2.90 8.04
N ALA A 27 -38.80 1.82 8.27
CA ALA A 27 -38.23 0.51 8.57
C ALA A 27 -37.39 -0.03 7.39
N ARG A 28 -37.84 0.19 6.14
CA ARG A 28 -37.12 -0.20 4.93
C ARG A 28 -35.86 0.64 4.70
N ILE A 29 -35.92 1.95 4.93
CA ILE A 29 -34.76 2.86 4.83
C ILE A 29 -33.68 2.40 5.82
N LYS A 30 -34.03 2.16 7.08
CA LYS A 30 -33.08 1.69 8.09
C LYS A 30 -32.38 0.39 7.68
N LYS A 31 -33.13 -0.58 7.15
CA LYS A 31 -32.55 -1.85 6.65
C LYS A 31 -31.58 -1.62 5.48
N LEU A 32 -31.89 -0.68 4.59
CA LEU A 32 -31.02 -0.31 3.47
C LEU A 32 -29.75 0.40 3.96
N GLU A 33 -29.84 1.29 4.94
CA GLU A 33 -28.69 1.97 5.54
C GLU A 33 -27.75 0.97 6.23
N ASP A 34 -28.30 0.01 6.98
CA ASP A 34 -27.51 -1.06 7.61
C ASP A 34 -26.79 -1.92 6.55
N ALA A 35 -27.48 -2.25 5.46
CA ALA A 35 -26.90 -3.01 4.35
C ALA A 35 -25.80 -2.22 3.61
N ASP A 36 -25.99 -0.92 3.38
CA ASP A 36 -24.99 -0.05 2.76
C ASP A 36 -23.73 0.07 3.64
N ASN A 37 -23.90 0.19 4.96
CA ASN A 37 -22.79 0.19 5.90
C ASN A 37 -22.00 -1.13 5.89
N ASP A 38 -22.69 -2.27 5.89
CA ASP A 38 -22.02 -3.58 5.78
C ASP A 38 -21.27 -3.74 4.44
N LEU A 39 -21.88 -3.30 3.33
CA LEU A 39 -21.23 -3.30 2.02
C LEU A 39 -19.98 -2.42 1.99
N LYS A 40 -20.04 -1.21 2.55
CA LYS A 40 -18.87 -0.31 2.67
C LYS A 40 -17.72 -0.98 3.41
N VAL A 41 -18.00 -1.63 4.55
CA VAL A 41 -16.99 -2.36 5.33
C VAL A 41 -16.36 -3.49 4.51
N ARG A 42 -17.17 -4.26 3.77
CA ARG A 42 -16.68 -5.35 2.91
C ARG A 42 -15.80 -4.83 1.76
N ILE A 43 -16.18 -3.73 1.12
CA ILE A 43 -15.40 -3.09 0.04
C ILE A 43 -14.02 -2.67 0.56
N THR A 44 -13.98 -1.93 1.68
CA THR A 44 -12.70 -1.51 2.28
C THR A 44 -11.81 -2.72 2.60
N LYS A 45 -12.38 -3.79 3.16
CA LYS A 45 -11.63 -5.03 3.46
C LYS A 45 -11.05 -5.69 2.21
N LEU A 46 -11.79 -5.69 1.10
CA LEU A 46 -11.33 -6.25 -0.18
C LEU A 46 -10.23 -5.40 -0.83
N GLU A 47 -10.37 -4.08 -0.79
CA GLU A 47 -9.34 -3.14 -1.29
C GLU A 47 -8.02 -3.33 -0.56
N LEU A 48 -8.05 -3.41 0.78
CA LEU A 48 -6.85 -3.68 1.60
C LEU A 48 -6.18 -5.00 1.22
N LYS A 49 -6.97 -6.08 1.02
CA LYS A 49 -6.46 -7.38 0.57
C LYS A 49 -5.83 -7.32 -0.83
N LEU A 50 -6.41 -6.55 -1.73
CA LEU A 50 -5.88 -6.41 -3.08
C LEU A 50 -4.55 -5.65 -3.07
N ILE A 51 -4.46 -4.59 -2.27
CA ILE A 51 -3.25 -3.78 -2.10
C ILE A 51 -2.13 -4.63 -1.49
N SER A 52 -2.39 -5.36 -0.41
CA SER A 52 -1.37 -6.22 0.21
C SER A 52 -0.86 -7.31 -0.74
N LYS A 53 -1.75 -7.92 -1.53
CA LYS A 53 -1.36 -8.90 -2.55
C LYS A 53 -0.49 -8.30 -3.66
N LYS A 54 -0.77 -7.05 -4.07
CA LYS A 54 0.06 -6.32 -5.04
C LYS A 54 1.43 -5.96 -4.46
N ASN A 55 1.48 -5.49 -3.21
CA ASN A 55 2.73 -5.15 -2.52
C ASN A 55 3.64 -6.38 -2.41
N ARG A 56 3.12 -7.53 -1.97
CA ARG A 56 3.91 -8.78 -1.90
C ARG A 56 4.45 -9.22 -3.28
N LYS A 57 3.63 -9.11 -4.33
CA LYS A 57 4.10 -9.41 -5.70
C LYS A 57 5.21 -8.46 -6.15
N PHE A 58 5.14 -7.18 -5.77
CA PHE A 58 6.16 -6.20 -6.08
C PHE A 58 7.45 -6.46 -5.29
N GLN A 59 7.34 -6.73 -3.99
CA GLN A 59 8.47 -7.10 -3.12
C GLN A 59 9.26 -8.27 -3.70
N ASN A 60 8.58 -9.37 -4.07
CA ASN A 60 9.23 -10.53 -4.66
C ASN A 60 9.98 -10.18 -5.96
N LYS A 61 9.43 -9.29 -6.79
CA LYS A 61 10.10 -8.83 -8.01
C LYS A 61 11.35 -8.00 -7.69
N CYS A 62 11.28 -7.09 -6.72
CA CYS A 62 12.45 -6.32 -6.30
C CYS A 62 13.57 -7.21 -5.78
N ILE A 63 13.23 -8.23 -4.99
CA ILE A 63 14.19 -9.21 -4.47
C ILE A 63 14.82 -9.98 -5.64
N GLN A 64 14.03 -10.49 -6.58
CA GLN A 64 14.55 -11.20 -7.76
C GLN A 64 15.52 -10.34 -8.58
N ILE A 65 15.18 -9.07 -8.85
CA ILE A 65 16.05 -8.17 -9.59
C ILE A 65 17.35 -7.92 -8.81
N ALA A 66 17.28 -7.72 -7.50
CA ALA A 66 18.45 -7.54 -6.67
C ALA A 66 19.35 -8.79 -6.66
N MET A 67 18.76 -9.99 -6.62
CA MET A 67 19.50 -11.25 -6.76
C MET A 67 20.27 -11.34 -8.08
N GLU A 68 19.62 -10.99 -9.19
CA GLU A 68 20.25 -10.99 -10.52
C GLU A 68 21.39 -9.97 -10.64
N ILE A 69 21.20 -8.77 -10.08
CA ILE A 69 22.20 -7.69 -10.13
C ILE A 69 23.40 -7.99 -9.23
N LEU A 70 23.15 -8.50 -8.02
CA LEU A 70 24.19 -8.80 -7.04
C LEU A 70 24.80 -10.18 -7.23
N ASN A 71 24.20 -11.03 -8.07
CA ASN A 71 24.60 -12.43 -8.27
C ASN A 71 24.75 -13.18 -6.94
N GLU A 72 23.85 -12.91 -6.00
CA GLU A 72 23.87 -13.43 -4.63
C GLU A 72 22.45 -13.84 -4.21
N GLY A 73 22.35 -14.96 -3.48
CA GLY A 73 21.11 -15.37 -2.82
C GLY A 73 20.79 -14.52 -1.59
N PRO A 74 19.54 -14.07 -1.39
CA PRO A 74 19.15 -13.24 -0.25
C PRO A 74 18.71 -14.11 0.93
N ILE A 75 18.86 -13.57 2.13
CA ILE A 75 18.13 -14.02 3.31
C ILE A 75 16.82 -13.24 3.36
N ILE A 76 15.70 -13.91 3.17
CA ILE A 76 14.35 -13.32 3.15
C ILE A 76 13.86 -13.11 4.59
N GLU A 77 13.12 -12.02 4.84
CA GLU A 77 12.54 -11.69 6.17
C GLU A 77 13.62 -11.74 7.27
N TYR A 78 14.75 -11.07 7.04
CA TYR A 78 15.92 -11.16 7.89
C TYR A 78 15.73 -10.38 9.19
N ARG A 79 15.71 -11.10 10.32
CA ARG A 79 15.55 -10.58 11.70
C ARG A 79 16.80 -10.81 12.56
N PRO A 80 17.90 -10.10 12.33
CA PRO A 80 19.09 -10.24 13.14
C PRO A 80 18.90 -9.68 14.56
N PRO A 81 19.61 -10.23 15.57
CA PRO A 81 19.54 -9.73 16.94
C PRO A 81 19.87 -8.23 17.09
N PHE A 82 20.82 -7.71 16.30
CA PHE A 82 21.22 -6.29 16.35
C PHE A 82 20.11 -5.34 15.88
N LEU A 83 19.11 -5.82 15.14
CA LEU A 83 17.94 -5.03 14.74
C LEU A 83 16.88 -4.92 15.85
N ASN A 84 17.11 -5.46 17.05
CA ASN A 84 16.23 -5.31 18.21
C ASN A 84 14.76 -5.63 17.91
N GLY A 85 14.52 -6.72 17.17
CA GLY A 85 13.17 -7.15 16.77
C GLY A 85 12.62 -6.44 15.52
N LEU A 86 13.42 -5.62 14.82
CA LEU A 86 13.12 -5.15 13.47
C LEU A 86 13.53 -6.19 12.41
N GLU A 87 12.94 -6.08 11.23
CA GLU A 87 13.12 -6.99 10.09
C GLU A 87 13.54 -6.22 8.84
N LEU A 88 14.31 -6.87 7.97
CA LEU A 88 14.54 -6.47 6.58
C LEU A 88 13.84 -7.44 5.63
N ASP A 89 13.21 -6.95 4.57
CA ASP A 89 12.52 -7.80 3.58
C ASP A 89 13.48 -8.81 2.92
N ALA A 90 14.71 -8.37 2.62
CA ALA A 90 15.78 -9.24 2.17
C ALA A 90 17.15 -8.71 2.60
N PHE A 91 18.13 -9.60 2.78
CA PHE A 91 19.50 -9.24 3.11
C PHE A 91 20.51 -10.03 2.27
N PHE A 92 21.44 -9.31 1.65
CA PHE A 92 22.53 -9.85 0.84
C PHE A 92 23.81 -9.78 1.66
N ARG A 93 24.25 -10.94 2.16
CA ARG A 93 25.29 -11.05 3.19
C ARG A 93 26.66 -10.61 2.69
N HIS A 94 27.05 -11.02 1.50
CA HIS A 94 28.38 -10.73 0.95
C HIS A 94 28.51 -9.25 0.59
N HIS A 95 27.45 -8.67 0.01
CA HIS A 95 27.42 -7.26 -0.34
C HIS A 95 27.07 -6.33 0.82
N ARG A 96 26.63 -6.88 1.96
CA ARG A 96 26.20 -6.14 3.15
C ARG A 96 25.05 -5.17 2.82
N ILE A 97 24.13 -5.60 1.96
CA ILE A 97 22.97 -4.80 1.52
C ILE A 97 21.70 -5.33 2.17
N GLY A 98 20.98 -4.45 2.86
CA GLY A 98 19.60 -4.68 3.30
C GLY A 98 18.63 -4.12 2.28
N LEU A 99 17.56 -4.85 1.98
CA LEU A 99 16.49 -4.43 1.08
C LEU A 99 15.22 -4.20 1.89
N GLU A 100 14.53 -3.09 1.63
CA GLU A 100 13.25 -2.76 2.24
C GLU A 100 12.31 -2.17 1.17
N VAL A 101 11.15 -2.79 0.99
CA VAL A 101 10.14 -2.42 -0.01
C VAL A 101 9.01 -1.69 0.69
N GLN A 102 9.06 -0.37 0.58
CA GLN A 102 8.17 0.55 1.24
C GLN A 102 6.85 0.69 0.48
N GLY A 103 5.74 0.47 1.19
CA GLY A 103 4.39 0.70 0.68
C GLY A 103 3.92 2.14 0.83
N SER A 104 2.86 2.50 0.12
CA SER A 104 2.22 3.83 0.19
C SER A 104 1.73 4.23 1.58
N GLN A 105 1.54 3.24 2.46
CA GLN A 105 1.15 3.41 3.85
C GLN A 105 2.18 4.23 4.66
N HIS A 106 3.46 4.23 4.29
CA HIS A 106 4.50 4.96 5.05
C HIS A 106 4.52 6.48 4.78
N ARG A 107 3.74 6.98 3.80
CA ARG A 107 3.83 8.39 3.38
C ARG A 107 2.49 9.12 3.32
N LEU A 108 1.39 8.41 3.07
CA LEU A 108 0.09 9.04 2.89
C LEU A 108 -0.71 8.96 4.19
N HIS A 109 -0.92 10.12 4.84
CA HIS A 109 -2.07 10.38 5.69
C HIS A 109 -3.33 10.32 4.82
N SER A 110 -3.78 9.12 4.43
CA SER A 110 -5.18 8.97 4.08
C SER A 110 -5.92 8.56 5.34
N THR A 111 -7.08 9.16 5.56
CA THR A 111 -8.00 8.90 6.67
C THR A 111 -8.42 7.43 6.80
N SER A 112 -8.10 6.61 5.78
CA SER A 112 -8.39 5.17 5.73
C SER A 112 -7.28 4.27 6.29
N TRP A 113 -6.00 4.69 6.33
CA TRP A 113 -4.88 3.83 6.79
C TRP A 113 -4.47 4.09 8.23
N TYR A 114 -4.38 5.36 8.64
CA TYR A 114 -4.11 5.75 10.01
C TYR A 114 -5.13 6.79 10.47
N LYS A 115 -5.90 6.44 11.49
CA LYS A 115 -6.79 7.39 12.19
C LYS A 115 -6.00 8.34 13.10
N ASP A 116 -4.80 7.92 13.52
CA ASP A 116 -4.02 8.57 14.59
C ASP A 116 -2.65 9.07 14.07
N ILE A 117 -2.34 10.35 14.27
CA ILE A 117 -1.06 10.96 13.89
C ILE A 117 0.12 10.27 14.59
N LYS A 118 -0.06 9.87 15.85
CA LYS A 118 0.95 9.17 16.64
C LYS A 118 1.43 7.87 15.99
N LYS A 119 0.53 7.12 15.34
CA LYS A 119 0.90 5.88 14.63
C LYS A 119 1.77 6.15 13.41
N LEU A 120 1.57 7.28 12.73
CA LEU A 120 2.45 7.66 11.63
C LEU A 120 3.83 8.05 12.14
N GLU A 121 3.90 8.85 13.22
CA GLU A 121 5.17 9.21 13.86
C GLU A 121 5.95 7.96 14.31
N ASP A 122 5.27 6.99 14.92
CA ASP A 122 5.87 5.72 15.33
C ASP A 122 6.47 4.96 14.13
N VAL A 123 5.78 4.92 12.99
CA VAL A 123 6.29 4.29 11.75
C VAL A 123 7.50 5.02 11.23
N VAL A 124 7.45 6.36 11.15
CA VAL A 124 8.58 7.19 10.69
C VAL A 124 9.80 7.02 11.62
N ASN A 125 9.58 7.00 12.93
CA ASN A 125 10.64 6.80 13.92
C ASN A 125 11.24 5.39 13.82
N ARG A 126 10.41 4.37 13.58
CA ARG A 126 10.86 3.00 13.35
C ARG A 126 11.74 2.87 12.10
N ASP A 127 11.35 3.50 11.00
CA ASP A 127 12.12 3.51 9.76
C ASP A 127 13.46 4.25 9.94
N ARG A 128 13.45 5.38 10.67
CA ARG A 128 14.68 6.10 11.04
C ARG A 128 15.61 5.24 11.89
N LEU A 129 15.08 4.59 12.93
CA LEU A 129 15.86 3.72 13.80
C LEU A 129 16.49 2.56 13.02
N LYS A 130 15.72 1.91 12.15
CA LYS A 130 16.21 0.84 11.27
C LYS A 130 17.40 1.33 10.43
N ARG A 131 17.28 2.52 9.84
CA ARG A 131 18.34 3.14 9.03
C ARG A 131 19.61 3.40 9.84
N CYS A 132 19.49 3.96 11.05
CA CYS A 132 20.63 4.19 11.94
C CYS A 132 21.31 2.88 12.33
N ILE A 133 20.55 1.88 12.80
CA ILE A 133 21.12 0.59 13.21
C ILE A 133 21.83 -0.10 12.04
N CYS A 134 21.25 -0.10 10.84
CA CYS A 134 21.90 -0.65 9.65
C CYS A 134 23.22 0.08 9.36
N GLN A 135 23.24 1.41 9.42
CA GLN A 135 24.46 2.21 9.19
C GLN A 135 25.55 1.91 10.21
N ASP A 136 25.20 1.89 11.51
CA ASP A 136 26.13 1.58 12.60
C ASP A 136 26.73 0.17 12.45
N ASN A 137 25.95 -0.76 11.91
CA ASN A 137 26.39 -2.12 11.62
C ASN A 137 27.03 -2.26 10.23
N GLY A 138 27.34 -1.18 9.50
CA GLY A 138 27.98 -1.24 8.19
C GLY A 138 27.17 -1.98 7.12
N ILE A 139 25.84 -1.86 7.20
CA ILE A 139 24.87 -2.40 6.25
C ILE A 139 24.32 -1.26 5.41
N PHE A 140 24.40 -1.40 4.09
CA PHE A 140 23.79 -0.45 3.17
C PHE A 140 22.30 -0.77 3.00
N LEU A 141 21.43 0.08 3.53
CA LEU A 141 19.98 -0.10 3.43
C LEU A 141 19.44 0.53 2.14
N LEU A 142 18.83 -0.29 1.28
CA LEU A 142 18.16 0.13 0.05
C LEU A 142 16.64 0.13 0.25
N GLU A 143 16.06 1.32 0.27
CA GLU A 143 14.62 1.54 0.40
C GLU A 143 13.98 1.76 -0.97
N ILE A 144 13.07 0.87 -1.37
CA ILE A 144 12.37 0.92 -2.65
C ILE A 144 10.92 1.26 -2.41
N TRP A 145 10.48 2.36 -3.00
CA TRP A 145 9.11 2.84 -2.82
C TRP A 145 8.19 2.33 -3.92
N PHE A 146 7.10 1.66 -3.52
CA PHE A 146 6.00 1.31 -4.40
C PHE A 146 4.83 2.28 -4.23
N PHE A 147 4.58 3.07 -5.27
CA PHE A 147 3.35 3.84 -5.41
C PHE A 147 2.47 3.12 -6.45
N PRO A 148 1.33 2.52 -6.05
CA PRO A 148 0.38 2.04 -7.03
C PRO A 148 -0.09 3.27 -7.85
N PRO A 149 -0.09 3.19 -9.19
CA PRO A 149 -0.62 4.28 -9.99
C PRO A 149 -2.08 4.53 -9.59
N PRO A 150 -2.57 5.79 -9.65
CA PRO A 150 -3.98 6.07 -9.42
C PRO A 150 -4.82 5.18 -10.33
N ILE A 151 -5.90 4.63 -9.76
CA ILE A 151 -6.77 3.60 -10.37
C ILE A 151 -7.32 4.02 -11.75
N SER A 152 -7.22 5.29 -12.12
CA SER A 152 -7.63 5.84 -13.42
C SER A 152 -6.72 5.50 -14.61
N ARG A 153 -5.58 4.82 -14.44
CA ARG A 153 -4.76 4.37 -15.58
C ARG A 153 -4.75 2.85 -15.69
N THR A 154 -5.69 2.35 -16.48
CA THR A 154 -5.66 1.02 -17.08
C THR A 154 -4.32 0.76 -17.77
N GLY A 155 -3.69 -0.36 -17.43
CA GLY A 155 -2.70 -1.00 -18.30
C GLY A 155 -1.25 -0.58 -18.08
N CYS A 156 -0.65 -0.98 -16.96
CA CYS A 156 0.77 -1.31 -16.98
C CYS A 156 0.90 -2.82 -16.78
N LYS A 157 0.85 -3.56 -17.89
CA LYS A 157 1.27 -4.96 -17.93
C LYS A 157 2.77 -4.98 -17.66
N LEU A 158 3.18 -5.43 -16.48
CA LEU A 158 4.55 -5.84 -16.23
C LEU A 158 4.76 -7.24 -16.83
N SER A 159 4.81 -7.30 -18.15
CA SER A 159 5.35 -8.41 -18.93
C SER A 159 6.48 -7.82 -19.76
N GLY A 160 7.72 -8.03 -19.34
CA GLY A 160 8.86 -7.43 -20.03
C GLY A 160 10.19 -7.81 -19.39
N SER A 161 11.13 -8.15 -20.25
CA SER A 161 12.52 -8.49 -19.97
C SER A 161 13.28 -7.42 -19.15
N LEU A 162 14.51 -7.71 -18.70
CA LEU A 162 15.39 -6.76 -17.97
C LEU A 162 15.48 -5.36 -18.60
N SER A 163 15.32 -5.25 -19.93
CA SER A 163 15.32 -3.98 -20.66
C SER A 163 14.06 -3.13 -20.42
N ASP A 164 12.91 -3.76 -20.18
CA ASP A 164 11.64 -3.09 -19.88
C ASP A 164 11.60 -2.55 -18.44
N ILE A 165 12.27 -3.26 -17.52
CA ILE A 165 12.48 -2.82 -16.13
C ILE A 165 13.41 -1.61 -16.07
N ARG A 166 14.47 -1.59 -16.90
CA ARG A 166 15.38 -0.44 -17.06
C ARG A 166 14.65 0.84 -17.53
N LYS A 167 13.64 0.69 -18.39
CA LYS A 167 12.80 1.80 -18.86
C LYS A 167 11.75 2.23 -17.83
N GLY A 168 11.22 1.29 -17.05
CA GLY A 168 10.18 1.57 -16.05
C GLY A 168 10.68 2.19 -14.74
N TYR A 169 11.89 1.84 -14.29
CA TYR A 169 12.44 2.29 -13.00
C TYR A 169 13.93 2.68 -13.09
N PRO A 170 14.27 3.73 -13.85
CA PRO A 170 15.67 4.17 -14.01
C PRO A 170 16.37 4.52 -12.69
N ASN A 171 15.60 4.93 -11.67
CA ASN A 171 16.11 5.24 -10.34
C ASN A 171 16.50 3.98 -9.55
N PHE A 172 15.81 2.85 -9.70
CA PHE A 172 16.09 1.59 -8.98
C PHE A 172 17.49 1.06 -9.30
N VAL A 173 17.85 1.06 -10.59
CA VAL A 173 19.18 0.67 -11.07
C VAL A 173 20.24 1.68 -10.62
N LYS A 174 19.93 2.98 -10.62
CA LYS A 174 20.86 4.02 -10.14
C LYS A 174 21.20 3.87 -8.66
N TYR A 175 20.21 3.57 -7.80
CA TYR A 175 20.40 3.40 -6.36
C TYR A 175 21.10 2.08 -5.97
N LEU A 176 20.92 1.00 -6.75
CA LEU A 176 21.63 -0.26 -6.53
C LEU A 176 23.11 -0.21 -6.91
N ILE A 177 23.46 0.52 -7.98
CA ILE A 177 24.82 0.51 -8.52
C ILE A 177 25.67 1.68 -7.99
N GLN A 178 25.06 2.78 -7.53
CA GLN A 178 25.81 3.93 -6.98
C GLN A 178 26.82 3.62 -5.85
N PRO A 179 26.53 2.70 -4.90
CA PRO A 179 27.48 2.35 -3.84
C PRO A 179 28.76 1.67 -4.37
N PHE A 180 28.68 0.92 -5.48
CA PHE A 180 29.82 0.19 -6.06
C PHE A 180 30.82 1.10 -6.78
N PHE A 181 30.38 2.25 -7.30
CA PHE A 181 31.24 3.18 -8.03
C PHE A 181 32.09 4.10 -7.13
N ARG A 182 31.85 4.12 -5.81
CA ARG A 182 32.71 4.87 -4.88
C ARG A 182 33.92 4.07 -4.40
N THR A 183 33.90 2.74 -4.51
CA THR A 183 34.97 1.87 -3.99
C THR A 183 35.84 1.24 -5.06
N SER A 184 35.41 1.22 -6.32
CA SER A 184 36.17 0.63 -7.43
C SER A 184 36.33 1.66 -8.55
N GLY A 185 37.55 2.16 -8.75
CA GLY A 185 37.91 3.14 -9.79
C GLY A 185 37.83 2.59 -11.23
N HIS A 186 36.73 1.94 -11.58
CA HIS A 186 36.43 1.44 -12.91
C HIS A 186 35.13 2.06 -13.42
N VAL A 187 35.27 3.29 -13.90
CA VAL A 187 34.26 3.99 -14.68
C VAL A 187 34.37 3.46 -16.12
N ASP A 188 33.23 3.19 -16.77
CA ASP A 188 33.02 3.26 -18.25
C ASP A 188 32.38 2.07 -18.99
N LYS A 189 32.03 0.94 -18.36
CA LYS A 189 31.32 -0.14 -19.11
C LYS A 189 29.81 -0.19 -19.02
N TYR A 190 29.18 0.54 -18.09
CA TYR A 190 27.74 0.38 -17.81
C TYR A 190 26.86 1.61 -18.07
N PHE A 191 27.45 2.74 -18.49
CA PHE A 191 26.74 4.02 -18.57
C PHE A 191 26.56 4.64 -19.96
N LEU A 192 27.04 4.03 -21.04
CA LEU A 192 26.83 4.58 -22.38
C LEU A 192 25.76 3.79 -23.15
N PRO A 193 24.74 4.47 -23.73
CA PRO A 193 23.85 3.83 -24.69
C PRO A 193 24.69 3.40 -25.90
N LYS A 194 24.58 2.13 -26.30
CA LYS A 194 25.10 1.71 -27.59
C LYS A 194 24.31 2.47 -28.67
N LYS A 195 25.03 3.25 -29.47
CA LYS A 195 24.51 3.91 -30.68
C LYS A 195 24.02 2.87 -31.68
#